data_AF-A0A972SPN6-F1
#
_entry.id   AF-A0A972SPN6-F1
#
_cell.length_a   1.000
_cell.length_b   1.000
_cell.length_c   1.000
_cell.angle_alpha   90.00
_cell.angle_beta   90.00
_cell.angle_gamma   90.00
#
_symmetry.space_group_name_H-M   'P 1'
#
loop_
_entity.id
_entity.type
_entity.pdbx_description
1 polymer ?
#
loop_
_entity_poly.entity_id
_entity_poly.type
_entity_poly.pdbx_seq_one_letter_code
_entity_poly.pdbx_strand_id
1 'polypeptide(L)'
;MNQRDTVAELVADARAAGEPETSAERQRQRHVGRSMERVEDPAILTGRGRYGDDIAVKPGTLHAAVLRSPHAHAELGSIDTDAALKLAGVRAVLTRDDLPGWSR
;
A
#
# COMPACT_ATOMS: atom_id res chain seq x y z
N MET A 1 32.87 49.42 11.16
CA MET A 1 33.47 48.07 11.10
C MET A 1 32.87 47.25 12.24
N ASN A 2 31.85 46.42 11.98
CA ASN A 2 31.34 45.48 12.96
C ASN A 2 31.33 44.09 12.34
N GLN A 3 32.20 43.21 12.85
CA GLN A 3 32.51 41.88 12.30
C GLN A 3 31.40 40.83 12.56
N ARG A 4 30.14 41.25 12.70
CA ARG A 4 29.01 40.36 12.99
C ARG A 4 28.09 40.09 11.80
N ASP A 5 28.16 40.92 10.76
CA ASP A 5 27.27 40.79 9.58
C ASP A 5 27.85 39.85 8.51
N THR A 6 29.14 39.50 8.58
CA THR A 6 29.81 38.73 7.51
C THR A 6 29.50 37.22 7.56
N VAL A 7 29.10 36.67 8.72
CA VAL A 7 28.92 35.21 8.87
C VAL A 7 27.53 34.74 8.44
N ALA A 8 26.50 35.60 8.51
CA ALA A 8 25.15 35.26 8.08
C ALA A 8 25.01 35.23 6.54
N GLU A 9 25.74 36.09 5.84
CA GLU A 9 25.79 36.09 4.36
C GLU A 9 26.62 34.91 3.83
N LEU A 10 27.69 34.51 4.53
CA LEU A 10 28.57 33.41 4.10
C LEU A 10 27.90 32.03 4.18
N VAL A 11 26.89 31.84 5.05
CA VAL A 11 26.15 30.58 5.17
C VAL A 11 24.92 30.54 4.25
N ALA A 12 24.47 31.70 3.75
CA ALA A 12 23.39 31.77 2.76
C ALA A 12 23.85 31.29 1.36
N ASP A 13 25.12 31.53 1.00
CA ASP A 13 25.68 31.13 -0.30
C ASP A 13 26.18 29.67 -0.34
N ALA A 14 26.46 29.06 0.81
CA ALA A 14 26.99 27.70 0.88
C ALA A 14 25.96 26.59 0.55
N ARG A 15 24.68 26.93 0.38
CA ARG A 15 23.65 25.98 -0.12
C ARG A 15 23.48 26.00 -1.64
N ALA A 16 24.19 26.88 -2.35
CA ALA A 16 24.11 27.02 -3.80
C ALA A 16 25.37 26.51 -4.55
N ALA A 17 26.35 25.95 -3.84
CA ALA A 17 27.59 25.45 -4.43
C ALA A 17 27.69 23.91 -4.29
N GLY A 18 26.84 23.18 -5.00
CA GLY A 18 27.26 21.88 -5.51
C GLY A 18 28.18 22.12 -6.70
N GLU A 19 29.34 21.46 -6.75
CA GLU A 19 30.24 21.53 -7.91
C GLU A 19 29.46 21.33 -9.22
N PRO A 20 29.77 22.07 -10.30
CA PRO A 20 29.05 21.93 -11.55
C PRO A 20 29.32 20.54 -12.13
N GLU A 21 28.41 19.60 -11.87
CA GLU A 21 28.43 18.27 -12.48
C GLU A 21 28.62 18.41 -13.99
N THR A 22 29.65 17.75 -14.53
CA THR A 22 29.94 17.83 -15.96
C THR A 22 28.73 17.33 -16.75
N SER A 23 28.52 17.87 -17.95
CA SER A 23 27.44 17.45 -18.86
C SER A 23 27.45 15.94 -19.13
N ALA A 24 28.62 15.30 -19.02
CA ALA A 24 28.80 13.85 -19.08
C ALA A 24 28.32 13.10 -17.82
N GLU A 25 28.46 13.66 -16.60
CA GLU A 25 27.91 13.10 -15.36
C GLU A 25 26.39 13.25 -15.28
N ARG A 26 25.85 14.42 -15.69
CA ARG A 26 24.39 14.59 -15.88
C ARG A 26 23.81 13.62 -16.90
N GLN A 27 24.57 13.26 -17.94
CA GLN A 27 24.15 12.26 -18.93
C GLN A 27 24.27 10.82 -18.41
N ARG A 28 25.14 10.53 -17.43
CA ARG A 28 25.27 9.21 -16.79
C ARG A 28 24.21 8.98 -15.69
N GLN A 29 23.81 10.01 -14.96
CA GLN A 29 22.73 9.96 -13.97
C GLN A 29 21.34 10.16 -14.63
N ARG A 30 20.97 9.31 -15.60
CA ARG A 30 19.70 9.48 -16.35
C ARG A 30 18.47 9.46 -15.47
N HIS A 31 18.48 8.69 -14.38
CA HIS A 31 17.29 8.39 -13.58
C HIS A 31 17.47 8.55 -12.07
N VAL A 32 18.71 8.56 -11.56
CA VAL A 32 18.99 8.65 -10.12
C VAL A 32 19.08 10.13 -9.71
N GLY A 33 18.43 10.51 -8.60
CA GLY A 33 18.48 11.87 -8.06
C GLY A 33 17.60 12.90 -8.77
N ARG A 34 16.84 12.51 -9.80
CA ARG A 34 15.94 13.40 -10.54
C ARG A 34 14.50 13.26 -10.08
N SER A 35 13.80 14.39 -9.93
CA SER A 35 12.34 14.41 -9.84
C SER A 35 11.77 14.10 -11.22
N MET A 36 11.13 12.93 -11.36
CA MET A 36 10.50 12.48 -12.60
C MET A 36 9.01 12.25 -12.33
N GLU A 37 8.18 12.55 -13.33
CA GLU A 37 6.78 12.17 -13.30
C GLU A 37 6.66 10.64 -13.27
N ARG A 38 5.72 10.15 -12.45
CA ARG A 38 5.51 8.72 -12.33
C ARG A 38 4.59 8.23 -13.44
N VAL A 39 4.90 7.05 -13.96
CA VAL A 39 4.12 6.44 -15.05
C VAL A 39 2.70 6.08 -14.58
N GLU A 40 2.53 5.78 -13.30
CA GLU A 40 1.25 5.34 -12.73
C GLU A 40 0.29 6.52 -12.45
N ASP A 41 0.81 7.74 -12.25
CA ASP A 41 0.03 8.89 -11.77
C ASP A 41 -1.18 9.21 -12.66
N PRO A 42 -1.07 9.27 -14.00
CA PRO A 42 -2.22 9.57 -14.84
C PRO A 42 -3.38 8.58 -14.65
N ALA A 43 -3.09 7.29 -14.48
CA ALA A 43 -4.13 6.28 -14.30
C ALA A 43 -4.75 6.38 -12.90
N ILE A 44 -3.94 6.51 -11.85
CA ILE A 44 -4.41 6.57 -10.46
C ILE A 44 -5.23 7.85 -10.22
N LEU A 45 -4.70 9.01 -10.64
CA LEU A 45 -5.33 10.31 -10.40
C LEU A 45 -6.65 10.48 -11.16
N THR A 46 -6.82 9.77 -12.27
CA THR A 46 -8.06 9.82 -13.07
C THR A 46 -9.05 8.71 -12.75
N GLY A 47 -8.79 7.89 -11.72
CA GLY A 47 -9.64 6.75 -11.36
C GLY A 47 -9.67 5.64 -12.43
N ARG A 48 -8.66 5.59 -13.31
CA ARG A 48 -8.50 4.56 -14.35
C ARG A 48 -7.56 3.44 -13.95
N GLY A 49 -6.84 3.60 -12.83
CA GLY A 49 -6.12 2.50 -12.19
C GLY A 49 -7.11 1.42 -11.77
N ARG A 50 -6.80 0.15 -12.07
CA ARG A 50 -7.62 -1.00 -11.66
C ARG A 50 -6.96 -1.68 -10.46
N TYR A 51 -7.71 -1.78 -9.37
CA TYR A 51 -7.34 -2.52 -8.16
C TYR A 51 -8.04 -3.88 -8.16
N GLY A 52 -7.68 -4.75 -7.21
CA GLY A 52 -8.19 -6.11 -7.17
C GLY A 52 -9.73 -6.21 -7.19
N ASP A 53 -10.41 -5.25 -6.56
CA ASP A 53 -11.88 -5.20 -6.49
C ASP A 53 -12.54 -4.63 -7.75
N ASP A 54 -11.78 -3.96 -8.63
CA ASP A 54 -12.26 -3.42 -9.90
C ASP A 54 -12.22 -4.46 -11.04
N ILE A 55 -11.61 -5.62 -10.79
CA ILE A 55 -11.41 -6.66 -11.80
C ILE A 55 -12.74 -7.39 -12.02
N ALA A 56 -13.16 -7.47 -13.28
CA ALA A 56 -14.33 -8.24 -13.66
C ALA A 56 -14.18 -9.70 -13.24
N VAL A 57 -15.13 -10.18 -12.43
CA VAL A 57 -15.17 -11.56 -11.95
C VAL A 57 -15.99 -12.45 -12.89
N LYS A 58 -15.69 -13.74 -12.93
CA LYS A 58 -16.46 -14.71 -13.72
C LYS A 58 -17.87 -14.88 -13.13
N PRO A 59 -18.89 -15.19 -13.94
CA PRO A 59 -20.22 -15.54 -13.42
C PRO A 59 -20.14 -16.66 -12.38
N GLY A 60 -20.85 -16.51 -11.26
CA GLY A 60 -20.82 -17.45 -10.14
C GLY A 60 -19.69 -17.22 -9.12
N THR A 61 -18.88 -16.17 -9.28
CA THR A 61 -17.93 -15.76 -8.23
C THR A 61 -18.68 -15.32 -6.97
N LEU A 62 -18.25 -15.84 -5.82
CA LEU A 62 -18.86 -15.56 -4.52
C LEU A 62 -18.03 -14.53 -3.75
N HIS A 63 -18.68 -13.87 -2.80
CA HIS A 63 -18.03 -12.97 -1.85
C HIS A 63 -17.89 -13.69 -0.50
N ALA A 64 -16.81 -13.42 0.21
CA ALA A 64 -16.56 -13.98 1.53
C ALA A 64 -16.49 -12.85 2.56
N ALA A 65 -17.02 -13.12 3.76
CA ALA A 65 -16.87 -12.27 4.92
C ALA A 65 -16.22 -13.09 6.05
N VAL A 66 -15.30 -12.47 6.78
CA VAL A 66 -14.59 -13.12 7.89
C VAL A 66 -15.19 -12.64 9.20
N LEU A 67 -15.80 -13.56 9.96
CA LEU A 67 -16.16 -13.31 11.35
C LEU A 67 -14.89 -13.26 12.20
N ARG A 68 -14.66 -12.15 12.89
CA ARG A 68 -13.46 -11.92 13.71
C ARG A 68 -13.78 -12.07 15.18
N SER A 69 -12.79 -12.52 15.95
CA SER A 69 -12.90 -12.58 17.41
C SER A 69 -13.09 -11.18 18.00
N PRO A 70 -14.08 -10.96 18.87
CA PRO A 70 -14.18 -9.75 19.67
C PRO A 70 -13.21 -9.76 20.88
N HIS A 71 -12.61 -10.91 21.19
CA HIS A 71 -11.67 -11.10 22.29
C HIS A 71 -10.22 -11.08 21.79
N ALA A 72 -9.35 -10.35 22.48
CA ALA A 72 -7.92 -10.33 22.17
C ALA A 72 -7.23 -11.67 22.44
N HIS A 73 -7.69 -12.41 23.45
CA HIS A 73 -7.21 -13.75 23.79
C HIS A 73 -8.34 -14.55 24.45
N ALA A 74 -8.68 -15.72 23.90
CA ALA A 74 -9.69 -16.62 24.44
C ALA A 74 -9.53 -18.02 23.84
N GLU A 75 -10.02 -19.03 24.54
CA GLU A 75 -10.24 -20.35 23.96
C GLU A 75 -11.57 -20.36 23.20
N LEU A 76 -11.57 -20.97 22.01
CA LEU A 76 -12.77 -21.11 21.19
C LEU A 76 -13.55 -22.36 21.65
N GLY A 77 -14.65 -22.15 22.36
CA GLY A 77 -15.50 -23.26 22.86
C GLY A 77 -16.36 -23.89 21.78
N SER A 78 -17.19 -23.08 21.09
CA SER A 78 -18.05 -23.54 20.00
C SER A 78 -18.34 -22.42 19.01
N ILE A 79 -18.73 -22.79 17.79
CA ILE A 79 -19.25 -21.89 16.76
C ILE A 79 -20.60 -22.45 16.32
N ASP A 80 -21.67 -21.66 16.46
CA ASP A 80 -22.98 -21.97 15.87
C ASP A 80 -23.11 -21.28 14.51
N THR A 81 -23.27 -22.08 13.46
CA THR A 81 -23.38 -21.61 12.07
C THR A 81 -24.81 -21.66 11.51
N ASP A 82 -25.77 -22.18 12.28
CA ASP A 82 -27.11 -22.54 11.77
C ASP A 82 -27.87 -21.33 11.23
N ALA A 83 -27.83 -20.22 11.97
CA ALA A 83 -28.53 -19.01 11.57
C ALA A 83 -27.98 -18.46 10.24
N ALA A 84 -26.65 -18.45 10.09
CA ALA A 84 -25.99 -17.96 8.88
C ALA A 84 -26.29 -18.86 7.66
N LEU A 85 -26.27 -20.17 7.82
CA LEU A 85 -26.57 -21.13 6.75
C LEU A 85 -28.01 -21.05 6.24
N LYS A 86 -28.95 -20.57 7.07
CA LYS A 86 -30.36 -20.38 6.71
C LYS A 86 -30.62 -19.10 5.91
N LEU A 87 -29.66 -18.18 5.82
CA LEU A 87 -29.83 -16.93 5.09
C LEU A 87 -29.77 -17.17 3.57
N ALA A 88 -30.70 -16.54 2.85
CA ALA A 88 -30.69 -16.57 1.39
C ALA A 88 -29.40 -15.95 0.85
N GLY A 89 -28.74 -16.62 -0.10
CA GLY A 89 -27.49 -16.18 -0.72
C GLY A 89 -26.22 -16.65 0.01
N VAL A 90 -26.32 -17.21 1.21
CA VAL A 90 -25.17 -17.85 1.87
C VAL A 90 -24.91 -19.21 1.22
N ARG A 91 -23.72 -19.36 0.62
CA ARG A 91 -23.32 -20.63 -0.02
C ARG A 91 -22.73 -21.63 0.96
N ALA A 92 -21.95 -21.14 1.91
CA ALA A 92 -21.22 -21.94 2.90
C ALA A 92 -20.79 -21.07 4.09
N VAL A 93 -20.58 -21.70 5.24
CA VAL A 93 -19.87 -21.14 6.39
C VAL A 93 -18.69 -22.06 6.66
N LEU A 94 -17.47 -21.54 6.58
CA LEU A 94 -16.26 -22.34 6.73
C LEU A 94 -15.66 -22.13 8.12
N THR A 95 -15.36 -23.23 8.80
CA THR A 95 -14.76 -23.28 10.13
C THR A 95 -13.45 -24.05 10.10
N ARG A 96 -12.82 -24.23 11.27
CA ARG A 96 -11.63 -25.08 11.40
C ARG A 96 -11.88 -26.51 10.90
N ASP A 97 -13.09 -27.03 11.09
CA ASP A 97 -13.42 -28.42 10.78
C ASP A 97 -13.42 -28.69 9.27
N ASP A 98 -13.49 -27.64 8.46
CA ASP A 98 -13.40 -27.70 7.00
C ASP A 98 -11.95 -27.65 6.47
N LEU A 99 -10.97 -27.41 7.35
CA LEU A 99 -9.56 -27.30 6.96
C LEU A 99 -8.88 -28.67 6.83
N PRO A 100 -8.01 -28.85 5.82
CA PRO A 100 -7.24 -30.08 5.66
C PRO A 100 -6.19 -30.27 6.76
N GLY A 101 -5.91 -31.53 7.11
CA GLY A 101 -5.09 -31.90 8.28
C GLY A 101 -3.61 -31.52 8.27
N TRP A 102 -3.10 -30.81 7.25
CA TRP A 102 -1.74 -30.26 7.22
C TRP A 102 -1.62 -28.91 7.94
N SER A 103 -2.73 -28.27 8.31
CA SER A 103 -2.73 -27.01 9.08
C SER A 103 -2.60 -27.24 10.59
N ARG A 104 -1.83 -28.25 11.03
CA ARG A 104 -1.60 -28.56 12.45
C ARG A 104 -0.43 -27.78 13.04
#